data_AF-A0A9W9LRU5-F1
#
_entry.id   AF-A0A9W9LRU5-F1
#
_cell.length_a   1.000
_cell.length_b   1.000
_cell.length_c   1.000
_cell.angle_alpha   90.00
_cell.angle_beta   90.00
_cell.angle_gamma   90.00
#
_symmetry.space_group_name_H-M   'P 1'
#
loop_
_entity.id
_entity.type
_entity.pdbx_description
1 polymer ?
#
loop_
_entity_poly.entity_id
_entity_poly.type
_entity_poly.pdbx_seq_one_letter_code
_entity_poly.pdbx_strand_id
1 'polypeptide(L)'
;MEPPRITMLLVYLLGFLSLVNGFVIDKSCKEVEGQISKAAELAFKRASIAHDALAKSPLDGDIQDLAKLLFSPSTFGKAKGYHPTYVYGGIGSMAFELPSGLTPPKQDVTIFCTYDHLKKEKVKVKDDKGNEVEKEAWVDKGQTPEYKFFADKLEECNLPNGGASNTMALTLKQALDPKRPASQERRAFIQLCPWYLNKLTGSKFPHSGKIDFWGKIGSALDKVVDTKTEMDTLALLEHTLLHEFSHTPLGGRTEDYEYEWKPCTGLGDKGYNNADSIAFFAQGVELIRKGLIPQKNGKIVKKTNKRDLVASAWAA
;
A
#
# COMPACT_ATOMS: atom_id res chain seq x y z
N MET A 1 -0.77 21.91 -49.04
CA MET A 1 -1.57 20.92 -48.29
C MET A 1 -1.26 21.13 -46.82
N GLU A 2 -2.19 21.70 -46.07
CA GLU A 2 -2.02 21.80 -44.62
C GLU A 2 -2.12 20.40 -44.01
N PRO A 3 -1.18 19.99 -43.14
CA PRO A 3 -1.34 18.75 -42.41
C PRO A 3 -2.63 18.83 -41.57
N PRO A 4 -3.45 17.76 -41.53
CA PRO A 4 -4.71 17.78 -40.81
C PRO A 4 -4.43 18.07 -39.33
N ARG A 5 -5.02 19.16 -38.81
CA ARG A 5 -4.88 19.63 -37.41
C ARG A 5 -5.18 18.56 -36.36
N ILE A 6 -5.94 17.53 -36.73
CA ILE A 6 -6.28 16.36 -35.90
C ILE A 6 -5.04 15.53 -35.57
N THR A 7 -4.08 15.40 -36.48
CA THR A 7 -2.89 14.55 -36.28
C THR A 7 -1.94 15.15 -35.24
N MET A 8 -1.81 16.49 -35.18
CA MET A 8 -0.99 17.15 -34.15
C MET A 8 -1.58 16.94 -32.74
N LEU A 9 -2.89 17.08 -32.57
CA LEU A 9 -3.54 16.94 -31.26
C LEU A 9 -3.34 15.52 -30.68
N LEU A 10 -3.43 14.49 -31.54
CA LEU A 10 -3.24 13.10 -31.15
C LEU A 10 -1.80 12.81 -30.69
N VAL A 11 -0.80 13.37 -31.38
CA VAL A 11 0.62 13.22 -31.03
C VAL A 11 0.93 13.90 -29.69
N TYR A 12 0.36 15.09 -29.43
CA TYR A 12 0.50 15.74 -28.12
C TYR A 12 -0.15 14.92 -27.00
N LEU A 13 -1.38 14.41 -27.20
CA LEU A 13 -2.06 13.55 -26.23
C LEU A 13 -1.26 12.27 -25.92
N LEU A 14 -0.70 11.62 -26.94
CA LEU A 14 0.13 10.42 -26.77
C LEU A 14 1.47 10.73 -26.07
N GLY A 15 2.05 11.91 -26.33
CA GLY A 15 3.26 12.38 -25.63
C GLY A 15 3.03 12.59 -24.13
N PHE A 16 1.90 13.18 -23.75
CA PHE A 16 1.54 13.39 -22.34
C PHE A 16 1.32 12.07 -21.59
N LEU A 17 0.71 11.07 -22.23
CA LEU A 17 0.48 9.74 -21.62
C LEU A 17 1.78 9.01 -21.25
N SER A 18 2.90 9.30 -21.93
CA SER A 18 4.19 8.66 -21.63
C SER A 18 4.87 9.14 -20.33
N LEU A 19 4.36 10.22 -19.73
CA LEU A 19 4.89 10.83 -18.51
C LEU A 19 4.04 10.53 -17.27
N VAL A 20 2.90 9.88 -17.44
CA VAL A 20 1.99 9.56 -16.34
C VAL A 20 2.39 8.22 -15.76
N ASN A 21 2.80 8.20 -14.49
CA ASN A 21 2.91 6.96 -13.74
C ASN A 21 1.50 6.47 -13.40
N GLY A 22 1.31 5.16 -13.41
CA GLY A 22 0.02 4.55 -13.17
C GLY A 22 0.10 3.15 -12.60
N PHE A 23 -1.07 2.53 -12.55
CA PHE A 23 -1.20 1.11 -12.25
C PHE A 23 -2.10 0.43 -13.28
N VAL A 24 -1.85 -0.86 -13.52
CA VAL A 24 -2.67 -1.73 -14.35
C VAL A 24 -3.23 -2.84 -13.47
N ILE A 25 -4.53 -3.12 -13.61
CA ILE A 25 -5.11 -4.36 -13.10
C ILE A 25 -5.05 -5.39 -14.23
N ASP A 26 -4.33 -6.49 -14.01
CA ASP A 26 -4.20 -7.53 -15.02
C ASP A 26 -5.53 -8.27 -15.22
N LYS A 27 -5.71 -8.84 -16.43
CA LYS A 27 -6.91 -9.62 -16.79
C LYS A 27 -7.16 -10.83 -15.88
N SER A 28 -6.13 -11.33 -15.18
CA SER A 28 -6.30 -12.36 -14.14
C SER A 28 -7.21 -11.94 -13.01
N CYS A 29 -7.46 -10.64 -12.84
CA CYS A 29 -8.34 -10.08 -11.82
C CYS A 29 -9.79 -9.85 -12.29
N LYS A 30 -10.18 -10.28 -13.50
CA LYS A 30 -11.48 -9.94 -14.12
C LYS A 30 -12.71 -10.06 -13.19
N GLU A 31 -12.75 -11.08 -12.34
CA GLU A 31 -13.89 -11.32 -11.44
C GLU A 31 -13.98 -10.31 -10.27
N VAL A 32 -12.86 -9.71 -9.90
CA VAL A 32 -12.68 -8.82 -8.74
C VAL A 32 -12.16 -7.42 -9.12
N GLU A 33 -11.99 -7.15 -10.41
CA GLU A 33 -11.37 -5.95 -10.97
C GLU A 33 -12.00 -4.67 -10.39
N GLY A 34 -13.34 -4.59 -10.38
CA GLY A 34 -14.05 -3.43 -9.83
C GLY A 34 -13.84 -3.22 -8.33
N GLN A 35 -13.60 -4.29 -7.55
CA GLN A 35 -13.30 -4.17 -6.12
C GLN A 35 -11.88 -3.69 -5.89
N ILE A 36 -10.93 -4.19 -6.69
CA ILE A 36 -9.51 -3.80 -6.64
C ILE A 36 -9.36 -2.35 -7.10
N SER A 37 -9.94 -1.96 -8.24
CA SER A 37 -9.90 -0.58 -8.76
C SER A 37 -10.40 0.41 -7.71
N LYS A 38 -11.55 0.14 -7.10
CA LYS A 38 -12.10 0.97 -6.03
C LYS A 38 -11.23 1.01 -4.78
N ALA A 39 -10.64 -0.12 -4.38
CA ALA A 39 -9.74 -0.15 -3.23
C ALA A 39 -8.44 0.61 -3.51
N ALA A 40 -7.91 0.53 -4.73
CA ALA A 40 -6.76 1.31 -5.18
C ALA A 40 -7.08 2.81 -5.16
N GLU A 41 -8.23 3.24 -5.71
CA GLU A 41 -8.70 4.64 -5.63
C GLU A 41 -8.72 5.15 -4.18
N LEU A 42 -9.26 4.34 -3.25
CA LEU A 42 -9.27 4.68 -1.83
C LEU A 42 -7.87 4.73 -1.21
N ALA A 43 -6.97 3.83 -1.61
CA ALA A 43 -5.57 3.83 -1.18
C ALA A 43 -4.85 5.12 -1.62
N PHE A 44 -4.97 5.50 -2.90
CA PHE A 44 -4.40 6.74 -3.44
C PHE A 44 -4.99 7.98 -2.77
N LYS A 45 -6.30 7.99 -2.55
CA LYS A 45 -6.97 9.07 -1.81
C LYS A 45 -6.44 9.20 -0.39
N ARG A 46 -6.27 8.09 0.34
CA ARG A 46 -5.68 8.09 1.69
C ARG A 46 -4.24 8.60 1.68
N ALA A 47 -3.43 8.16 0.72
CA ALA A 47 -2.06 8.65 0.55
C ALA A 47 -2.04 10.16 0.31
N SER A 48 -2.86 10.69 -0.60
CA SER A 48 -2.98 12.14 -0.84
C SER A 48 -3.40 12.91 0.42
N ILE A 49 -4.38 12.40 1.17
CA ILE A 49 -4.82 13.02 2.43
C ILE A 49 -3.70 13.05 3.47
N ALA A 50 -2.92 11.96 3.57
CA ALA A 50 -1.79 11.85 4.49
C ALA A 50 -0.63 12.79 4.10
N HIS A 51 -0.33 12.86 2.80
CA HIS A 51 0.63 13.81 2.23
C HIS A 51 0.28 15.25 2.63
N ASP A 52 -0.95 15.67 2.34
CA ASP A 52 -1.42 17.02 2.60
C ASP A 52 -1.46 17.34 4.09
N ALA A 53 -1.80 16.35 4.93
CA ALA A 53 -1.78 16.52 6.37
C ALA A 53 -0.35 16.79 6.88
N LEU A 54 0.64 16.03 6.41
CA LEU A 54 2.05 16.20 6.77
C LEU A 54 2.69 17.47 6.21
N ALA A 55 2.19 17.99 5.08
CA ALA A 55 2.73 19.19 4.44
C ALA A 55 2.30 20.52 5.12
N LYS A 56 1.33 20.48 6.05
CA LYS A 56 0.84 21.68 6.73
C LYS A 56 1.83 22.21 7.77
N SER A 57 1.86 23.54 7.91
CA SER A 57 2.62 24.25 8.94
C SER A 57 1.75 25.35 9.60
N PRO A 58 1.47 25.27 10.91
CA PRO A 58 1.85 24.18 11.82
C PRO A 58 1.07 22.89 11.51
N LEU A 59 1.64 21.76 11.91
CA LEU A 59 0.97 20.45 11.84
C LEU A 59 -0.20 20.42 12.85
N ASP A 60 -1.32 19.81 12.47
CA ASP A 60 -2.43 19.57 13.40
C ASP A 60 -1.97 18.68 14.56
N GLY A 61 -2.38 19.00 15.79
CA GLY A 61 -1.89 18.32 17.00
C GLY A 61 -2.20 16.82 17.02
N ASP A 62 -3.40 16.41 16.59
CA ASP A 62 -3.77 14.99 16.58
C ASP A 62 -2.99 14.24 15.49
N ILE A 63 -2.77 14.89 14.34
CA ILE A 63 -1.93 14.34 13.27
C ILE A 63 -0.49 14.20 13.76
N GLN A 64 0.04 15.20 14.46
CA GLN A 64 1.38 15.18 15.02
C GLN A 64 1.54 14.03 16.03
N ASP A 65 0.55 13.80 16.89
CA ASP A 65 0.61 12.73 17.88
C ASP A 65 0.49 11.34 17.23
N LEU A 66 -0.36 11.17 16.22
CA LEU A 66 -0.40 9.96 15.38
C LEU A 66 0.95 9.72 14.68
N ALA A 67 1.57 10.77 14.17
CA ALA A 67 2.89 10.73 13.54
C ALA A 67 3.98 10.27 14.52
N LYS A 68 4.02 10.82 15.74
CA LYS A 68 4.97 10.39 16.79
C LYS A 68 4.75 8.94 17.17
N LEU A 69 3.50 8.50 17.19
CA LEU A 69 3.12 7.13 17.53
C LEU A 69 3.65 6.11 16.52
N LEU A 70 3.64 6.45 15.22
CA LEU A 70 4.03 5.50 14.16
C LEU A 70 5.46 5.69 13.63
N PHE A 71 6.04 6.89 13.68
CA PHE A 71 7.30 7.20 12.98
C PHE A 71 8.45 7.67 13.86
N SER A 72 8.27 7.79 15.18
CA SER A 72 9.21 8.43 16.12
C SER A 72 9.41 9.94 15.88
N PRO A 73 9.50 10.78 16.94
CA PRO A 73 9.78 12.21 16.81
C PRO A 73 11.12 12.54 16.13
N SER A 74 12.11 11.64 16.25
CA SER A 74 13.47 11.86 15.74
C SER A 74 13.52 11.91 14.20
N THR A 75 12.50 11.38 13.55
CA THR A 75 12.39 11.24 12.10
C THR A 75 11.91 12.51 11.41
N PHE A 76 11.13 13.35 12.10
CA PHE A 76 10.58 14.59 11.54
C PHE A 76 11.62 15.68 11.24
N GLY A 77 12.87 15.48 11.67
CA GLY A 77 13.98 16.42 11.44
C GLY A 77 15.12 15.90 10.56
N LYS A 78 15.12 14.62 10.14
CA LYS A 78 16.24 14.02 9.40
C LYS A 78 15.99 14.06 7.88
N ALA A 79 16.94 14.68 7.18
CA ALA A 79 17.02 15.00 5.76
C ALA A 79 16.32 14.06 4.75
N LYS A 80 15.42 14.67 3.96
CA LYS A 80 15.13 14.56 2.50
C LYS A 80 14.98 13.21 1.76
N GLY A 81 15.41 12.07 2.29
CA GLY A 81 15.39 10.79 1.54
C GLY A 81 14.20 9.88 1.82
N TYR A 82 13.71 9.86 3.07
CA TYR A 82 12.72 8.87 3.53
C TYR A 82 11.61 9.48 4.39
N HIS A 83 11.30 10.77 4.17
CA HIS A 83 10.17 11.39 4.85
C HIS A 83 8.87 10.74 4.35
N PRO A 84 7.92 10.36 5.22
CA PRO A 84 6.64 9.77 4.81
C PRO A 84 5.89 10.58 3.75
N THR A 85 6.08 11.90 3.70
CA THR A 85 5.58 12.76 2.62
C THR A 85 6.07 12.33 1.23
N TYR A 86 7.33 11.95 1.05
CA TYR A 86 7.83 11.44 -0.24
C TYR A 86 7.17 10.12 -0.61
N VAL A 87 7.01 9.21 0.35
CA VAL A 87 6.29 7.94 0.16
C VAL A 87 4.87 8.20 -0.34
N TYR A 88 4.11 9.06 0.35
CA TYR A 88 2.74 9.37 -0.07
C TYR A 88 2.64 10.12 -1.40
N GLY A 89 3.56 11.05 -1.67
CA GLY A 89 3.63 11.76 -2.95
C GLY A 89 3.94 10.81 -4.11
N GLY A 90 4.85 9.87 -3.89
CA GLY A 90 5.18 8.80 -4.84
C GLY A 90 4.02 7.86 -5.09
N ILE A 91 3.33 7.40 -4.04
CA ILE A 91 2.09 6.63 -4.16
C ILE A 91 1.02 7.40 -4.94
N GLY A 92 0.80 8.67 -4.61
CA GLY A 92 -0.17 9.53 -5.31
C GLY A 92 0.16 9.71 -6.79
N SER A 93 1.43 9.67 -7.18
CA SER A 93 1.84 9.75 -8.59
C SER A 93 1.41 8.54 -9.42
N MET A 94 1.11 7.40 -8.80
CA MET A 94 0.64 6.17 -9.46
C MET A 94 -0.89 6.09 -9.59
N ALA A 95 -1.63 7.14 -9.21
CA ALA A 95 -3.09 7.07 -9.06
C ALA A 95 -3.87 6.89 -10.38
N PHE A 96 -3.21 6.99 -11.53
CA PHE A 96 -3.86 6.83 -12.83
C PHE A 96 -4.00 5.35 -13.20
N GLU A 97 -5.24 4.87 -13.33
CA GLU A 97 -5.51 3.51 -13.80
C GLU A 97 -5.35 3.44 -15.32
N LEU A 98 -4.50 2.53 -15.78
CA LEU A 98 -4.24 2.29 -17.19
C LEU A 98 -5.10 1.14 -17.72
N PRO A 99 -5.61 1.22 -18.97
CA PRO A 99 -6.33 0.12 -19.59
C PRO A 99 -5.59 -1.22 -19.55
N SER A 100 -6.32 -2.30 -19.25
CA SER A 100 -5.76 -3.65 -19.26
C SER A 100 -5.23 -4.02 -20.65
N GLY A 101 -4.06 -4.68 -20.67
CA GLY A 101 -3.37 -5.06 -21.91
C GLY A 101 -2.44 -4.00 -22.50
N LEU A 102 -2.42 -2.78 -21.96
CA LEU A 102 -1.31 -1.87 -22.23
C LEU A 102 -0.06 -2.38 -21.50
N THR A 103 1.07 -2.42 -22.21
CA THR A 103 2.36 -2.60 -21.54
C THR A 103 2.68 -1.26 -20.88
N PRO A 104 2.74 -1.23 -19.55
CA PRO A 104 3.00 0.03 -18.87
C PRO A 104 4.38 0.58 -19.27
N PRO A 105 4.55 1.92 -19.33
CA PRO A 105 5.87 2.53 -19.29
C PRO A 105 6.72 1.96 -18.15
N LYS A 106 8.03 2.24 -18.24
CA LYS A 106 9.07 1.65 -17.39
C LYS A 106 8.99 2.05 -15.90
N GLN A 107 7.86 2.49 -15.36
CA GLN A 107 7.75 2.93 -13.95
C GLN A 107 6.43 2.53 -13.26
N ASP A 108 5.56 1.74 -13.91
CA ASP A 108 4.23 1.45 -13.34
C ASP A 108 4.16 0.15 -12.54
N VAL A 109 3.03 0.01 -11.84
CA VAL A 109 2.66 -1.15 -11.04
C VAL A 109 1.64 -2.01 -11.80
N THR A 110 1.85 -3.33 -11.84
CA THR A 110 0.81 -4.26 -12.32
C THR A 110 0.29 -5.11 -11.17
N ILE A 111 -1.02 -5.17 -11.01
CA ILE A 111 -1.70 -5.97 -9.98
C ILE A 111 -2.18 -7.28 -10.62
N PHE A 112 -1.73 -8.41 -10.08
CA PHE A 112 -2.12 -9.75 -10.52
C PHE A 112 -2.97 -10.46 -9.46
N CYS A 113 -3.92 -11.27 -9.92
CA CYS A 113 -4.78 -12.09 -9.06
C CYS A 113 -4.54 -13.59 -9.22
N THR A 114 -3.73 -13.98 -10.21
CA THR A 114 -3.29 -15.37 -10.42
C THR A 114 -1.81 -15.41 -10.74
N TYR A 115 -1.21 -16.58 -10.55
CA TYR A 115 0.19 -16.83 -10.86
C TYR A 115 0.40 -17.25 -12.32
N ASP A 116 -0.59 -17.08 -13.20
CA ASP A 116 -0.49 -17.49 -14.61
C ASP A 116 0.62 -16.74 -15.35
N HIS A 117 1.00 -15.56 -14.88
CA HIS A 117 2.12 -14.79 -15.39
C HIS A 117 3.48 -15.31 -14.91
N LEU A 118 3.54 -16.27 -13.99
CA LEU A 118 4.79 -16.80 -13.44
C LEU A 118 5.05 -18.24 -13.91
N LYS A 119 6.33 -18.58 -14.07
CA LYS A 119 6.83 -19.95 -14.28
C LYS A 119 7.99 -20.23 -13.34
N LYS A 120 8.12 -21.48 -12.89
CA LYS A 120 9.27 -21.95 -12.14
C LYS A 120 10.43 -22.22 -13.09
N GLU A 121 11.60 -21.67 -12.79
CA GLU A 121 12.85 -21.91 -13.52
C GLU A 121 14.00 -22.17 -12.54
N LYS A 122 14.98 -22.96 -12.98
CA LYS A 122 16.25 -23.09 -12.26
C LYS A 122 17.11 -21.88 -12.56
N VAL A 123 17.45 -21.12 -11.52
CA VAL A 123 18.31 -19.94 -11.63
C VAL A 123 19.58 -20.14 -10.80
N LYS A 124 20.71 -19.71 -11.35
CA LYS A 124 21.96 -19.65 -10.59
C LYS A 124 21.94 -18.42 -9.68
N VAL A 125 22.14 -18.61 -8.39
CA VAL A 125 22.30 -17.53 -7.39
C VAL A 125 23.60 -17.74 -6.63
N LYS A 126 24.18 -16.67 -6.10
CA LYS A 126 25.31 -16.80 -5.18
C LYS A 126 24.80 -17.06 -3.77
N ASP A 127 25.34 -18.08 -3.11
CA ASP A 127 25.10 -18.31 -1.68
C ASP A 127 25.86 -17.27 -0.82
N ASP A 128 25.70 -17.34 0.52
CA ASP A 128 26.38 -16.43 1.46
C ASP A 128 27.91 -16.54 1.41
N LYS A 129 28.44 -17.60 0.80
CA LYS A 129 29.88 -17.84 0.59
C LYS A 129 30.33 -17.42 -0.81
N GLY A 130 29.43 -16.89 -1.64
CA GLY A 130 29.70 -16.44 -3.00
C GLY A 130 29.71 -17.54 -4.06
N ASN A 131 29.40 -18.80 -3.71
CA ASN A 131 29.35 -19.92 -4.65
C ASN A 131 28.06 -19.87 -5.48
N GLU A 132 28.16 -20.19 -6.78
CA GLU A 132 26.97 -20.36 -7.60
C GLU A 132 26.24 -21.66 -7.25
N VAL A 133 24.99 -21.52 -6.81
CA VAL A 133 24.07 -22.63 -6.56
C VAL A 133 22.83 -22.48 -7.44
N GLU A 134 22.32 -23.58 -7.98
CA GLU A 134 21.02 -23.57 -8.66
C GLU A 134 19.90 -23.59 -7.62
N LYS A 135 18.97 -22.64 -7.71
CA LYS A 135 17.72 -22.62 -6.95
C LYS A 135 16.55 -22.54 -7.91
N GLU A 136 15.43 -23.15 -7.55
CA GLU A 136 14.17 -22.91 -8.23
C GLU A 136 13.66 -21.51 -7.84
N ALA A 137 13.29 -20.71 -8.83
CA ALA A 137 12.71 -19.39 -8.65
C ALA A 137 11.50 -19.23 -9.56
N TRP A 138 10.54 -18.43 -9.13
CA TRP A 138 9.49 -17.97 -10.02
C TRP A 138 10.03 -16.82 -10.89
N VAL A 139 9.66 -16.82 -12.16
CA VAL A 139 10.07 -15.85 -13.18
C VAL A 139 8.83 -15.46 -14.00
N ASP A 140 8.71 -14.18 -14.34
CA ASP A 140 7.62 -13.66 -15.16
C ASP A 140 7.69 -14.18 -16.61
N LYS A 141 6.57 -14.69 -17.13
CA LYS A 141 6.39 -15.18 -18.49
C LYS A 141 6.33 -14.00 -19.46
N GLY A 142 7.49 -13.59 -19.95
CA GLY A 142 7.57 -12.53 -20.97
C GLY A 142 8.68 -11.52 -20.69
N GLN A 143 9.34 -11.63 -19.54
CA GLN A 143 10.50 -10.82 -19.22
C GLN A 143 11.80 -11.64 -19.30
N THR A 144 12.91 -10.95 -19.52
CA THR A 144 14.24 -11.59 -19.56
C THR A 144 14.56 -12.24 -18.21
N PRO A 145 15.41 -13.27 -18.12
CA PRO A 145 15.71 -13.96 -16.85
C PRO A 145 16.45 -13.10 -15.79
N GLU A 146 16.57 -11.78 -15.98
CA GLU A 146 17.08 -10.84 -14.95
C GLU A 146 16.08 -10.66 -13.77
N TYR A 147 14.83 -11.09 -13.91
CA TYR A 147 13.82 -11.01 -12.86
C TYR A 147 13.80 -12.32 -12.07
N LYS A 148 14.42 -12.32 -10.89
CA LYS A 148 14.37 -13.46 -9.95
C LYS A 148 13.47 -13.11 -8.78
N PHE A 149 12.44 -13.91 -8.55
CA PHE A 149 11.58 -13.80 -7.37
C PHE A 149 11.92 -14.89 -6.36
N PHE A 150 11.87 -14.54 -5.07
CA PHE A 150 12.07 -15.52 -4.00
C PHE A 150 10.84 -16.44 -3.92
N ALA A 151 11.07 -17.76 -4.00
CA ALA A 151 10.01 -18.74 -4.18
C ALA A 151 9.20 -19.01 -2.91
N ASP A 152 9.80 -18.81 -1.75
CA ASP A 152 9.21 -19.03 -0.42
C ASP A 152 7.96 -18.17 -0.20
N LYS A 153 8.04 -16.85 -0.42
CA LYS A 153 6.90 -15.95 -0.20
C LYS A 153 5.73 -16.24 -1.15
N LEU A 154 6.01 -16.55 -2.41
CA LEU A 154 4.98 -16.90 -3.39
C LEU A 154 4.32 -18.25 -3.09
N GLU A 155 5.04 -19.19 -2.51
CA GLU A 155 4.49 -20.46 -2.05
C GLU A 155 3.57 -20.27 -0.84
N GLU A 156 3.90 -19.39 0.10
CA GLU A 156 3.01 -19.04 1.23
C GLU A 156 1.67 -18.46 0.75
N CYS A 157 1.72 -17.58 -0.24
CA CYS A 157 0.54 -16.96 -0.86
C CYS A 157 -0.37 -17.98 -1.58
N ASN A 158 0.15 -19.17 -1.92
CA ASN A 158 -0.60 -20.31 -2.48
C ASN A 158 -1.20 -21.24 -1.44
N LEU A 159 -0.78 -21.17 -0.17
CA LEU A 159 -1.33 -21.99 0.89
C LEU A 159 -2.74 -21.51 1.28
N PRO A 160 -3.62 -22.42 1.76
CA PRO A 160 -4.87 -22.01 2.39
C PRO A 160 -4.62 -21.00 3.51
N ASN A 161 -5.37 -19.89 3.51
CA ASN A 161 -5.21 -18.77 4.44
C ASN A 161 -3.82 -18.09 4.42
N GLY A 162 -3.00 -18.29 3.37
CA GLY A 162 -1.70 -17.64 3.25
C GLY A 162 -0.61 -18.27 4.12
N GLY A 163 -0.81 -19.51 4.57
CA GLY A 163 0.19 -20.22 5.38
C GLY A 163 0.35 -19.65 6.78
N ALA A 164 1.55 -19.80 7.36
CA ALA A 164 1.84 -19.35 8.73
C ALA A 164 1.88 -17.82 8.86
N SER A 165 2.19 -17.10 7.78
CA SER A 165 2.35 -15.65 7.72
C SER A 165 1.04 -14.91 7.45
N ASN A 166 -0.03 -15.61 7.05
CA ASN A 166 -1.28 -15.01 6.59
C ASN A 166 -1.08 -13.92 5.51
N THR A 167 -0.11 -14.12 4.60
CA THR A 167 0.22 -13.16 3.55
C THR A 167 -1.00 -12.85 2.68
N MET A 168 -1.42 -11.58 2.63
CA MET A 168 -2.59 -11.13 1.86
C MET A 168 -2.22 -10.73 0.43
N ALA A 169 -1.04 -10.13 0.27
CA ALA A 169 -0.47 -9.68 -0.98
C ALA A 169 1.06 -9.67 -0.88
N LEU A 170 1.72 -9.50 -2.02
CA LEU A 170 3.17 -9.42 -2.13
C LEU A 170 3.55 -8.39 -3.19
N THR A 171 4.48 -7.50 -2.86
CA THR A 171 5.14 -6.66 -3.86
C THR A 171 6.43 -7.32 -4.32
N LEU A 172 6.40 -7.77 -5.57
CA LEU A 172 7.57 -8.28 -6.27
C LEU A 172 8.32 -7.11 -6.91
N LYS A 173 9.43 -6.73 -6.30
CA LYS A 173 10.37 -5.75 -6.83
C LYS A 173 11.30 -6.47 -7.80
N GLN A 174 11.60 -5.86 -8.94
CA GLN A 174 12.71 -6.36 -9.78
C GLN A 174 14.00 -6.31 -8.95
N ALA A 175 14.57 -7.49 -8.65
CA ALA A 175 15.88 -7.57 -8.02
C ALA A 175 16.88 -6.82 -8.89
N LEU A 176 17.37 -5.68 -8.42
CA LEU A 176 18.43 -4.97 -9.11
C LEU A 176 19.70 -5.82 -9.08
N ASP A 177 20.46 -5.77 -10.16
CA ASP A 177 21.92 -5.84 -10.04
C ASP A 177 22.32 -4.77 -9.02
N PRO A 178 22.94 -5.12 -7.87
CA PRO A 178 23.31 -4.15 -6.83
C PRO A 178 24.21 -3.02 -7.35
N LYS A 179 24.76 -3.15 -8.56
CA LYS A 179 25.54 -2.12 -9.26
C LYS A 179 24.70 -1.14 -10.09
N ARG A 180 23.42 -1.40 -10.34
CA ARG A 180 22.53 -0.50 -11.09
C ARG A 180 21.91 0.54 -10.16
N PRO A 181 21.89 1.83 -10.54
CA PRO A 181 21.30 2.87 -9.71
C PRO A 181 19.78 2.68 -9.57
N ALA A 182 19.24 3.07 -8.41
CA ALA A 182 17.81 2.97 -8.07
C ALA A 182 16.86 3.56 -9.13
N SER A 183 17.30 4.58 -9.87
CA SER A 183 16.57 5.19 -10.99
C SER A 183 16.37 4.26 -12.20
N GLN A 184 17.00 3.08 -12.19
CA GLN A 184 16.84 2.03 -13.20
C GLN A 184 15.95 0.88 -12.72
N GLU A 185 15.35 0.94 -11.53
CA GLU A 185 14.22 0.06 -11.20
C GLU A 185 13.01 0.48 -12.02
N ARG A 186 12.43 -0.50 -12.72
CA ARG A 186 11.49 -0.18 -13.78
C ARG A 186 10.09 -0.74 -13.57
N ARG A 187 9.92 -1.78 -12.78
CA ARG A 187 8.59 -2.40 -12.62
C ARG A 187 8.45 -2.99 -11.23
N ALA A 188 7.26 -2.82 -10.67
CA ALA A 188 6.81 -3.54 -9.51
C ALA A 188 5.54 -4.32 -9.86
N PHE A 189 5.43 -5.53 -9.34
CA PHE A 189 4.21 -6.31 -9.44
C PHE A 189 3.63 -6.45 -8.05
N ILE A 190 2.32 -6.28 -7.94
CA ILE A 190 1.59 -6.61 -6.73
C ILE A 190 0.82 -7.90 -7.02
N GLN A 191 1.15 -8.98 -6.33
CA GLN A 191 0.44 -10.24 -6.40
C GLN A 191 -0.53 -10.32 -5.21
N LEU A 192 -1.83 -10.32 -5.48
CA LEU A 192 -2.85 -10.59 -4.47
C LEU A 192 -2.97 -12.10 -4.25
N CYS A 193 -3.04 -12.55 -3.00
CA CYS A 193 -3.13 -13.98 -2.71
C CYS A 193 -4.54 -14.52 -2.99
N PRO A 194 -4.70 -15.68 -3.66
CA PRO A 194 -6.02 -16.23 -4.00
C PRO A 194 -6.94 -16.44 -2.78
N TRP A 195 -6.41 -16.87 -1.64
CA TRP A 195 -7.22 -17.05 -0.43
C TRP A 195 -7.80 -15.71 0.07
N TYR A 196 -7.04 -14.63 -0.07
CA TYR A 196 -7.46 -13.30 0.34
C TYR A 196 -8.54 -12.77 -0.60
N LEU A 197 -8.37 -12.98 -1.92
CA LEU A 197 -9.40 -12.70 -2.92
C LEU A 197 -10.70 -13.49 -2.68
N ASN A 198 -10.60 -14.77 -2.35
CA ASN A 198 -11.78 -15.59 -2.02
C ASN A 198 -12.52 -15.06 -0.79
N LYS A 199 -11.79 -14.55 0.20
CA LYS A 199 -12.39 -13.87 1.36
C LYS A 199 -13.13 -12.61 0.91
N LEU A 200 -12.53 -11.82 0.01
CA LEU A 200 -13.08 -10.58 -0.54
C LEU A 200 -14.33 -10.80 -1.40
N THR A 201 -14.38 -11.87 -2.20
CA THR A 201 -15.55 -12.20 -3.05
C THR A 201 -16.67 -12.87 -2.28
N GLY A 202 -16.34 -13.72 -1.30
CA GLY A 202 -17.30 -14.47 -0.50
C GLY A 202 -18.07 -13.64 0.54
N SER A 203 -17.65 -12.39 0.77
CA SER A 203 -18.31 -11.51 1.73
C SER A 203 -18.64 -10.16 1.10
N LYS A 204 -19.78 -9.57 1.49
CA LYS A 204 -20.13 -8.20 1.11
C LYS A 204 -19.17 -7.25 1.83
N PHE A 205 -17.92 -7.14 1.39
CA PHE A 205 -16.93 -6.34 2.10
C PHE A 205 -17.39 -4.87 2.13
N PRO A 206 -17.58 -4.30 3.31
CA PRO A 206 -17.86 -2.88 3.43
C PRO A 206 -16.57 -2.12 3.08
N HIS A 207 -16.57 -1.33 2.03
CA HIS A 207 -15.50 -0.34 1.86
C HIS A 207 -15.64 0.73 2.94
N SER A 208 -14.53 1.11 3.58
CA SER A 208 -14.49 2.14 4.64
C SER A 208 -15.04 3.51 4.21
N GLY A 209 -15.15 3.76 2.89
CA GLY A 209 -15.69 4.99 2.31
C GLY A 209 -17.19 5.23 2.54
N LYS A 210 -17.99 4.20 2.91
CA LYS A 210 -19.41 4.37 3.27
C LYS A 210 -19.56 4.52 4.78
N ILE A 211 -19.45 5.77 5.23
CA ILE A 211 -19.30 6.24 6.63
C ILE A 211 -20.54 6.04 7.51
N ASP A 212 -21.62 5.42 7.02
CA ASP A 212 -22.70 4.96 7.91
C ASP A 212 -22.31 3.68 8.71
N PHE A 213 -21.10 3.20 8.47
CA PHE A 213 -20.46 2.07 9.12
C PHE A 213 -20.20 2.30 10.62
N TRP A 214 -20.00 3.54 11.08
CA TRP A 214 -19.63 3.81 12.48
C TRP A 214 -20.75 3.61 13.50
N GLY A 215 -22.01 3.87 13.12
CA GLY A 215 -23.16 3.55 13.96
C GLY A 215 -23.37 2.04 14.14
N LYS A 216 -22.82 1.22 13.24
CA LYS A 216 -22.95 -0.26 13.20
C LYS A 216 -21.65 -0.99 13.56
N ILE A 217 -20.52 -0.31 13.55
CA ILE A 217 -19.19 -0.83 13.90
C ILE A 217 -19.16 -1.28 15.35
N GLY A 218 -19.74 -0.52 16.28
CA GLY A 218 -19.66 -0.85 17.71
C GLY A 218 -20.15 -2.27 18.00
N SER A 219 -21.24 -2.69 17.35
CA SER A 219 -21.81 -4.04 17.53
C SER A 219 -21.26 -5.10 16.59
N ALA A 220 -20.65 -4.72 15.46
CA ALA A 220 -20.05 -5.65 14.49
C ALA A 220 -18.58 -5.96 14.81
N LEU A 221 -17.82 -5.00 15.36
CA LEU A 221 -16.45 -5.21 15.85
C LEU A 221 -16.43 -6.12 17.08
N ASP A 222 -17.42 -6.00 17.97
CA ASP A 222 -17.55 -6.87 19.16
C ASP A 222 -17.67 -8.37 18.84
N LYS A 223 -17.98 -8.75 17.59
CA LYS A 223 -18.20 -10.15 17.17
C LYS A 223 -17.09 -10.74 16.30
N VAL A 224 -16.15 -9.93 15.82
CA VAL A 224 -15.12 -10.34 14.86
C VAL A 224 -13.73 -10.41 15.51
N VAL A 225 -13.61 -9.96 16.77
CA VAL A 225 -12.32 -9.61 17.36
C VAL A 225 -12.08 -10.40 18.63
N ASP A 226 -11.46 -11.58 18.53
CA ASP A 226 -10.87 -12.24 19.69
C ASP A 226 -9.37 -11.89 19.86
N THR A 227 -8.74 -11.24 18.87
CA THR A 227 -7.29 -10.92 18.92
C THR A 227 -6.83 -9.61 18.26
N LYS A 228 -7.65 -8.97 17.43
CA LYS A 228 -7.25 -7.78 16.63
C LYS A 228 -7.66 -6.46 17.30
N THR A 229 -7.09 -5.32 16.90
CA THR A 229 -7.59 -4.02 17.38
C THR A 229 -8.68 -3.46 16.46
N GLU A 230 -9.36 -2.39 16.87
CA GLU A 230 -10.32 -1.70 16.00
C GLU A 230 -9.62 -1.15 14.75
N MET A 231 -8.39 -0.64 14.90
CA MET A 231 -7.56 -0.20 13.76
C MET A 231 -7.26 -1.33 12.78
N ASP A 232 -6.90 -2.52 13.27
CA ASP A 232 -6.64 -3.70 12.43
C ASP A 232 -7.90 -4.17 11.71
N THR A 233 -9.07 -4.04 12.33
CA THR A 233 -10.33 -4.47 11.70
C THR A 233 -10.74 -3.56 10.54
N LEU A 234 -10.24 -2.32 10.53
CA LEU A 234 -10.45 -1.37 9.43
C LEU A 234 -9.36 -1.43 8.36
N ALA A 235 -8.31 -2.23 8.58
CA ALA A 235 -7.27 -2.49 7.61
C ALA A 235 -7.77 -3.50 6.55
N LEU A 236 -8.59 -2.99 5.63
CA LEU A 236 -9.21 -3.75 4.54
C LEU A 236 -8.34 -3.75 3.27
N LEU A 237 -8.89 -4.15 2.12
CA LEU A 237 -8.13 -4.23 0.86
C LEU A 237 -7.44 -2.92 0.49
N GLU A 238 -8.05 -1.76 0.71
CA GLU A 238 -7.39 -0.47 0.43
C GLU A 238 -6.18 -0.21 1.34
N HIS A 239 -6.15 -0.79 2.54
CA HIS A 239 -4.99 -0.73 3.43
C HIS A 239 -3.87 -1.62 2.90
N THR A 240 -4.20 -2.87 2.56
CA THR A 240 -3.26 -3.81 1.93
C THR A 240 -2.67 -3.23 0.65
N LEU A 241 -3.48 -2.65 -0.23
CA LEU A 241 -2.95 -2.02 -1.44
C LEU A 241 -2.05 -0.82 -1.14
N LEU A 242 -2.39 0.02 -0.15
CA LEU A 242 -1.51 1.14 0.24
C LEU A 242 -0.17 0.64 0.80
N HIS A 243 -0.19 -0.42 1.61
CA HIS A 243 0.98 -1.13 2.11
C HIS A 243 1.85 -1.60 0.94
N GLU A 244 1.29 -2.35 -0.01
CA GLU A 244 2.01 -2.86 -1.18
C GLU A 244 2.52 -1.73 -2.09
N PHE A 245 1.73 -0.68 -2.32
CA PHE A 245 2.18 0.47 -3.10
C PHE A 245 3.40 1.15 -2.48
N SER A 246 3.53 1.16 -1.14
CA SER A 246 4.70 1.73 -0.45
C SER A 246 5.99 0.93 -0.67
N HIS A 247 5.89 -0.38 -0.94
CA HIS A 247 7.04 -1.21 -1.29
C HIS A 247 7.61 -0.93 -2.69
N THR A 248 6.82 -0.31 -3.57
CA THR A 248 7.22 -0.05 -4.94
C THR A 248 8.36 0.98 -5.02
N PRO A 249 9.11 1.05 -6.15
CA PRO A 249 10.16 2.03 -6.33
C PRO A 249 9.65 3.48 -6.19
N LEU A 250 8.46 3.78 -6.71
CA LEU A 250 7.82 5.08 -6.58
C LEU A 250 7.26 5.30 -5.18
N GLY A 251 6.77 4.26 -4.51
CA GLY A 251 6.26 4.32 -3.14
C GLY A 251 7.33 4.44 -2.05
N GLY A 252 8.61 4.58 -2.41
CA GLY A 252 9.69 4.81 -1.45
C GLY A 252 10.34 3.55 -0.89
N ARG A 253 9.98 2.37 -1.39
CA ARG A 253 10.62 1.08 -1.08
C ARG A 253 10.65 0.77 0.41
N THR A 254 9.52 0.94 1.07
CA THR A 254 9.35 0.53 2.46
C THR A 254 9.67 -0.96 2.63
N GLU A 255 9.92 -1.34 3.88
CA GLU A 255 10.18 -2.71 4.32
C GLU A 255 9.06 -3.21 5.24
N ASP A 256 9.08 -4.52 5.50
CA ASP A 256 8.16 -5.20 6.42
C ASP A 256 8.84 -5.48 7.76
N TYR A 257 8.92 -4.47 8.63
CA TYR A 257 9.50 -4.66 9.95
C TYR A 257 8.50 -5.29 10.92
N GLU A 258 7.26 -4.80 10.92
CA GLU A 258 6.18 -5.27 11.79
C GLU A 258 4.84 -5.10 11.08
N TYR A 259 3.88 -5.94 11.45
CA TYR A 259 2.51 -5.92 10.97
C TYR A 259 1.54 -5.67 12.11
N GLU A 260 0.33 -5.22 11.78
CA GLU A 260 -0.73 -4.89 12.73
C GLU A 260 -0.41 -3.63 13.55
N TRP A 261 -1.47 -3.01 14.07
CA TRP A 261 -1.40 -1.69 14.67
C TRP A 261 -0.43 -1.65 15.85
N LYS A 262 -0.59 -2.55 16.83
CA LYS A 262 0.18 -2.52 18.07
C LYS A 262 1.69 -2.64 17.82
N PRO A 263 2.20 -3.65 17.09
CA PRO A 263 3.61 -3.73 16.74
C PRO A 263 4.10 -2.49 15.96
N CYS A 264 3.32 -1.98 15.00
CA CYS A 264 3.67 -0.79 14.23
C CYS A 264 3.89 0.46 15.10
N THR A 265 3.09 0.65 16.16
CA THR A 265 3.27 1.76 17.11
C THR A 265 4.50 1.62 18.02
N GLY A 266 5.15 0.46 18.02
CA GLY A 266 6.33 0.15 18.83
C GLY A 266 7.66 0.27 18.08
N LEU A 267 7.64 0.51 16.77
CA LEU A 267 8.82 0.44 15.91
C LEU A 267 9.86 1.55 16.10
N GLY A 268 9.48 2.65 16.73
CA GLY A 268 10.35 3.81 16.91
C GLY A 268 10.88 4.34 15.58
N ASP A 269 12.21 4.48 15.46
CA ASP A 269 12.87 5.05 14.29
C ASP A 269 12.74 4.19 13.01
N LYS A 270 12.28 2.93 13.09
CA LYS A 270 12.03 2.12 11.88
C LYS A 270 10.66 2.36 11.26
N GLY A 271 9.75 2.97 12.01
CA GLY A 271 8.34 3.05 11.61
C GLY A 271 8.10 3.86 10.34
N TYR A 272 8.94 4.85 10.03
CA TYR A 272 8.79 5.63 8.77
C TYR A 272 9.11 4.82 7.51
N ASN A 273 9.84 3.71 7.66
CA ASN A 273 10.21 2.81 6.57
C ASN A 273 9.48 1.47 6.68
N ASN A 274 8.43 1.39 7.51
CA ASN A 274 7.58 0.20 7.63
C ASN A 274 6.31 0.38 6.78
N ALA A 275 6.05 -0.53 5.85
CA ALA A 275 4.92 -0.43 4.93
C ALA A 275 3.56 -0.34 5.66
N ASP A 276 3.40 -1.15 6.70
CA ASP A 276 2.16 -1.20 7.48
C ASP A 276 1.96 0.06 8.34
N SER A 277 3.05 0.64 8.87
CA SER A 277 2.99 1.93 9.57
C SER A 277 2.58 3.09 8.65
N ILE A 278 3.03 3.06 7.39
CA ILE A 278 2.62 4.02 6.34
C ILE A 278 1.12 3.87 6.05
N ALA A 279 0.63 2.64 5.86
CA ALA A 279 -0.78 2.38 5.62
C ALA A 279 -1.67 2.79 6.82
N PHE A 280 -1.24 2.48 8.05
CA PHE A 280 -1.94 2.85 9.27
C PHE A 280 -1.97 4.36 9.52
N PHE A 281 -0.88 5.08 9.23
CA PHE A 281 -0.87 6.53 9.36
C PHE A 281 -1.90 7.16 8.42
N ALA A 282 -1.90 6.77 7.14
CA ALA A 282 -2.85 7.31 6.16
C ALA A 282 -4.32 7.01 6.55
N GLN A 283 -4.59 5.80 7.04
CA GLN A 283 -5.89 5.44 7.61
C GLN A 283 -6.24 6.28 8.84
N GLY A 284 -5.31 6.47 9.77
CA GLY A 284 -5.50 7.28 10.97
C GLY A 284 -5.77 8.76 10.67
N VAL A 285 -5.09 9.34 9.69
CA VAL A 285 -5.35 10.72 9.23
C VAL A 285 -6.79 10.85 8.70
N GLU A 286 -7.26 9.87 7.93
CA GLU A 286 -8.65 9.85 7.44
C GLU A 286 -9.65 9.80 8.62
N LEU A 287 -9.37 9.01 9.65
CA LEU A 287 -10.20 8.94 10.86
C LEU A 287 -10.21 10.27 11.62
N ILE A 288 -9.06 10.92 11.79
CA ILE A 288 -8.95 12.23 12.46
C ILE A 288 -9.78 13.30 11.74
N ARG A 289 -9.78 13.30 10.40
CA ARG A 289 -10.66 14.20 9.61
C ARG A 289 -12.15 13.94 9.83
N LYS A 290 -12.52 12.75 10.28
CA LYS A 290 -13.90 12.37 10.65
C LYS A 290 -14.19 12.57 12.14
N GLY A 291 -13.28 13.19 12.88
CA GLY A 291 -13.44 13.45 14.32
C GLY A 291 -13.19 12.22 15.19
N LEU A 292 -12.36 11.27 14.72
CA LEU A 292 -12.00 10.05 15.43
C LEU A 292 -10.49 9.98 15.65
N ILE A 293 -10.05 9.53 16.83
CA ILE A 293 -8.64 9.48 17.22
C ILE A 293 -8.25 8.03 17.49
N PRO A 294 -7.37 7.44 16.66
CA PRO A 294 -6.71 6.18 16.98
C PRO A 294 -5.85 6.28 18.23
N GLN A 295 -5.98 5.34 19.15
CA GLN A 295 -5.19 5.25 20.36
C GLN A 295 -4.06 4.22 20.21
N LYS A 296 -3.02 4.32 21.05
CA LYS A 296 -1.88 3.37 21.03
C LYS A 296 -2.32 1.90 21.16
N ASN A 297 -3.35 1.61 21.93
CA ASN A 297 -3.88 0.25 22.08
C ASN A 297 -4.74 -0.23 20.88
N GLY A 298 -4.92 0.61 19.87
CA GLY A 298 -5.68 0.34 18.65
C GLY A 298 -7.19 0.56 18.76
N LYS A 299 -7.66 1.10 19.90
CA LYS A 299 -9.03 1.61 20.05
C LYS A 299 -9.20 2.94 19.31
N ILE A 300 -10.41 3.21 18.82
CA ILE A 300 -10.76 4.45 18.15
C ILE A 300 -11.76 5.19 19.04
N VAL A 301 -11.44 6.45 19.39
CA VAL A 301 -12.30 7.27 20.26
C VAL A 301 -12.78 8.50 19.50
N LYS A 302 -13.95 9.03 19.87
CA LYS A 302 -14.40 10.32 19.34
C LYS A 302 -13.49 11.43 19.88
N LYS A 303 -13.11 12.36 19.01
CA LYS A 303 -12.45 13.61 19.40
C LYS A 303 -13.39 14.36 20.33
N THR A 304 -13.02 14.48 21.60
CA THR A 304 -13.76 15.29 22.56
C THR A 304 -13.58 16.75 22.18
N ASN A 305 -14.69 17.48 22.01
CA ASN A 305 -14.57 18.93 21.84
C ASN A 305 -14.08 19.51 23.17
N LYS A 306 -13.05 20.36 23.13
CA LYS A 306 -12.61 21.12 24.33
C LYS A 306 -13.76 21.88 25.00
N ARG A 307 -14.83 22.23 24.26
CA ARG A 307 -16.06 22.83 24.83
C ARG A 307 -16.84 21.89 25.75
N ASP A 308 -16.85 20.58 25.47
CA ASP A 308 -17.57 19.61 26.29
C ASP A 308 -16.85 19.38 27.62
N LEU A 309 -15.51 19.46 27.63
CA LEU A 309 -14.69 19.40 28.86
C LEU A 309 -14.90 20.62 29.76
N VAL A 310 -15.11 21.80 29.17
CA VAL A 310 -15.50 22.99 29.93
C VAL A 310 -16.92 22.79 30.47
N ALA A 311 -17.91 22.42 29.65
CA ALA A 311 -19.28 22.21 30.13
C ALA A 311 -19.39 21.18 31.27
N SER A 312 -18.59 20.10 31.27
CA SER A 312 -18.54 19.15 32.39
C SER A 312 -17.86 19.69 33.65
N ALA A 313 -16.90 20.61 33.51
CA ALA A 313 -16.20 21.22 34.64
C ALA A 313 -16.99 22.33 35.34
N TRP A 314 -18.04 22.87 34.69
CA TRP A 314 -18.97 23.84 35.28
C TRP A 314 -20.27 23.21 35.81
N ALA A 315 -20.47 21.91 35.56
CA ALA A 315 -21.62 21.14 36.03
C ALA A 315 -21.30 20.23 37.23
N ALA A 316 -20.06 20.27 37.74
CA ALA A 316 -19.59 19.61 38.96
C ALA A 316 -19.28 20.66 40.03
#